data_AF-A0A257JBE7-F1
#
_entry.id   AF-A0A257JBE7-F1
#
_cell.length_a   1.000
_cell.length_b   1.000
_cell.length_c   1.000
_cell.angle_alpha   90.00
_cell.angle_beta   90.00
_cell.angle_gamma   90.00
#
_symmetry.space_group_name_H-M   'P 1'
#
loop_
_entity.id
_entity.type
_entity.pdbx_description
1 polymer ?
#
loop_
_entity_poly.entity_id
_entity_poly.type
_entity_poly.pdbx_seq_one_letter_code
_entity_poly.pdbx_strand_id
1 'polypeptide(L)'
;ESAKMMRWIDPTIALAACGSSGRTMPTYGAWEDTVLEHTFDHVDYVSLHTYLNNYKGDTAAFLASPDLMDNFIEEVGAIADAVAARRRSPKRIMLSFDEWNVWYRTRRVRADRVKEGWPIAPPILEEIYSMEDALSFGGACISLLNHADRVKSACLAQLVNVIAPIMTETGGPAWRQTIFHPFAQMSKFGRGRVLR
;
A
#
# COMPACT_ATOMS: atom_id res chain seq x y z
N GLU A 1 -6.90 -20.05 -12.24
CA GLU A 1 -6.13 -21.31 -12.13
C GLU A 1 -5.06 -21.35 -11.03
N SER A 2 -4.07 -20.45 -10.99
CA SER A 2 -2.98 -20.54 -9.98
C SER A 2 -3.51 -20.62 -8.53
N ALA A 3 -4.42 -19.71 -8.14
CA ALA A 3 -5.00 -19.70 -6.80
C ALA A 3 -5.74 -21.01 -6.44
N LYS A 4 -6.44 -21.59 -7.42
CA LYS A 4 -7.16 -22.86 -7.26
C LYS A 4 -6.19 -24.01 -7.01
N MET A 5 -5.11 -24.11 -7.79
CA MET A 5 -4.09 -25.14 -7.61
C MET A 5 -3.38 -25.00 -6.25
N MET A 6 -3.03 -23.78 -5.84
CA MET A 6 -2.40 -23.54 -4.54
C MET A 6 -3.31 -24.00 -3.38
N ARG A 7 -4.61 -23.69 -3.45
CA ARG A 7 -5.61 -24.12 -2.44
C ARG A 7 -5.85 -25.63 -2.40
N TRP A 8 -5.68 -26.33 -3.52
CA TRP A 8 -5.75 -27.80 -3.54
C TRP A 8 -4.56 -28.44 -2.84
N ILE A 9 -3.39 -27.80 -2.88
CA ILE A 9 -2.19 -28.27 -2.20
C ILE A 9 -2.27 -27.94 -0.70
N ASP A 10 -2.60 -26.69 -0.38
CA ASP A 10 -2.75 -26.23 1.00
C ASP A 10 -4.03 -25.37 1.12
N PRO A 11 -5.11 -25.92 1.70
CA PRO A 11 -6.35 -25.19 1.86
C PRO A 11 -6.28 -24.10 2.95
N THR A 12 -5.22 -24.04 3.76
CA THR A 12 -5.11 -23.13 4.90
C THR A 12 -4.49 -21.77 4.57
N ILE A 13 -3.84 -21.64 3.41
CA ILE A 13 -3.24 -20.38 2.97
C ILE A 13 -4.31 -19.31 2.70
N ALA A 14 -3.92 -18.04 2.76
CA ALA A 14 -4.71 -16.93 2.26
C ALA A 14 -4.05 -16.33 1.02
N LEU A 15 -4.86 -15.93 0.02
CA LEU A 15 -4.37 -15.47 -1.27
C LEU A 15 -4.88 -14.06 -1.59
N ALA A 16 -4.02 -13.25 -2.18
CA ALA A 16 -4.35 -11.93 -2.70
C ALA A 16 -4.35 -11.95 -4.23
N ALA A 17 -5.39 -11.40 -4.85
CA ALA A 17 -5.34 -11.02 -6.25
C ALA A 17 -4.73 -9.61 -6.37
N CYS A 18 -3.93 -9.36 -7.40
CA CYS A 18 -3.39 -8.03 -7.63
C CYS A 18 -4.50 -7.07 -8.10
N GLY A 19 -4.69 -5.96 -7.40
CA GLY A 19 -5.45 -4.82 -7.90
C GLY A 19 -4.64 -3.99 -8.90
N SER A 20 -5.18 -2.84 -9.27
CA SER A 20 -4.48 -1.87 -10.12
C SER A 20 -3.26 -1.32 -9.40
N SER A 21 -2.20 -1.01 -10.15
CA SER A 21 -0.97 -0.37 -9.63
C SER A 21 -1.19 1.05 -9.06
N GLY A 22 -2.43 1.55 -9.08
CA GLY A 22 -2.85 2.80 -8.48
C GLY A 22 -4.17 3.31 -9.06
N ARG A 23 -4.85 4.18 -8.32
CA ARG A 23 -6.16 4.77 -8.68
C ARG A 23 -6.17 5.55 -10.00
N THR A 24 -5.01 6.04 -10.45
CA THR A 24 -4.88 6.80 -11.72
C THR A 24 -4.75 5.91 -12.96
N MET A 25 -4.76 4.59 -12.82
CA MET A 25 -4.65 3.67 -13.95
C MET A 25 -5.90 3.77 -14.84
N PRO A 26 -5.77 3.74 -16.18
CA PRO A 26 -6.93 3.77 -17.09
C PRO A 26 -7.91 2.60 -16.87
N THR A 27 -7.43 1.49 -16.34
CA THR A 27 -8.22 0.27 -16.07
C THR A 27 -8.70 0.17 -14.63
N TYR A 28 -8.41 1.16 -13.78
CA TYR A 28 -8.85 1.15 -12.38
C TYR A 28 -10.38 1.01 -12.29
N GLY A 29 -10.84 0.19 -11.35
CA GLY A 29 -12.24 -0.17 -11.17
C GLY A 29 -12.64 -1.37 -12.02
N ALA A 30 -12.40 -1.30 -13.34
CA ALA A 30 -12.71 -2.40 -14.25
C ALA A 30 -11.79 -3.61 -14.05
N TRP A 31 -10.52 -3.36 -13.71
CA TRP A 31 -9.53 -4.40 -13.43
C TRP A 31 -9.90 -5.21 -12.19
N GLU A 32 -10.17 -4.54 -11.08
CA GLU A 32 -10.57 -5.17 -9.82
C GLU A 32 -11.85 -5.98 -10.00
N ASP A 33 -12.86 -5.41 -10.67
CA ASP A 33 -14.13 -6.10 -10.95
C ASP A 33 -13.90 -7.39 -11.75
N THR A 34 -13.14 -7.31 -12.85
CA THR A 34 -12.88 -8.45 -13.73
C THR A 34 -12.07 -9.54 -13.04
N VAL A 35 -10.97 -9.19 -12.38
CA VAL A 35 -10.11 -10.16 -11.70
C VAL A 35 -10.88 -10.85 -10.58
N LEU A 36 -11.61 -10.09 -9.76
CA LEU A 36 -12.41 -10.66 -8.70
C LEU A 36 -13.54 -11.53 -9.22
N GLU A 37 -14.19 -11.17 -10.33
CA GLU A 37 -15.18 -12.05 -10.97
C GLU A 37 -14.55 -13.40 -11.35
N HIS A 38 -13.31 -13.44 -11.81
CA HIS A 38 -12.66 -14.72 -12.12
C HIS A 38 -12.15 -15.48 -10.90
N THR A 39 -11.71 -14.79 -9.85
CA THR A 39 -10.96 -15.41 -8.74
C THR A 39 -11.72 -15.47 -7.42
N PHE A 40 -12.97 -14.96 -7.37
CA PHE A 40 -13.73 -14.73 -6.14
C PHE A 40 -13.71 -15.90 -5.15
N ASP A 41 -13.85 -17.12 -5.64
CA ASP A 41 -13.96 -18.32 -4.78
C ASP A 41 -12.59 -18.76 -4.22
N HIS A 42 -11.49 -18.29 -4.79
CA HIS A 42 -10.14 -18.78 -4.50
C HIS A 42 -9.24 -17.76 -3.78
N VAL A 43 -9.58 -16.47 -3.80
CA VAL A 43 -8.80 -15.40 -3.15
C VAL A 43 -9.53 -14.81 -1.95
N ASP A 44 -8.78 -14.29 -0.99
CA ASP A 44 -9.29 -13.69 0.24
C ASP A 44 -9.11 -12.17 0.23
N TYR A 45 -8.12 -11.70 -0.54
CA TYR A 45 -7.74 -10.30 -0.63
C TYR A 45 -7.70 -9.79 -2.07
N VAL A 46 -7.84 -8.48 -2.23
CA VAL A 46 -7.36 -7.73 -3.41
C VAL A 46 -6.35 -6.68 -2.96
N SER A 47 -5.28 -6.48 -3.74
CA SER A 47 -4.22 -5.53 -3.41
C SER A 47 -4.56 -4.08 -3.75
N LEU A 48 -4.04 -3.12 -2.97
CA LEU A 48 -4.14 -1.68 -3.22
C LEU A 48 -2.77 -1.03 -3.09
N HIS A 49 -2.42 -0.21 -4.09
CA HIS A 49 -1.12 0.45 -4.16
C HIS A 49 -1.32 1.97 -4.25
N THR A 50 -0.74 2.75 -3.33
CA THR A 50 -0.79 4.21 -3.39
C THR A 50 0.51 4.86 -2.91
N TYR A 51 0.86 6.00 -3.49
CA TYR A 51 2.01 6.76 -3.04
C TYR A 51 1.67 8.24 -2.93
N LEU A 52 1.74 8.77 -1.70
CA LEU A 52 1.51 10.19 -1.42
C LEU A 52 2.69 11.00 -1.97
N ASN A 53 2.43 12.22 -2.45
CA ASN A 53 3.44 13.07 -3.06
C ASN A 53 3.17 14.55 -2.85
N ASN A 54 4.24 15.35 -2.85
CA ASN A 54 4.17 16.81 -2.80
C ASN A 54 4.85 17.46 -4.02
N TYR A 55 4.52 17.00 -5.24
CA TYR A 55 5.14 17.57 -6.46
C TYR A 55 4.85 19.06 -6.67
N LYS A 56 3.76 19.56 -6.08
CA LYS A 56 3.31 20.96 -6.23
C LYS A 56 3.94 21.90 -5.19
N GLY A 57 4.64 21.36 -4.18
CA GLY A 57 5.15 22.17 -3.07
C GLY A 57 4.02 22.81 -2.24
N ASP A 58 2.87 22.13 -2.15
CA ASP A 58 1.69 22.59 -1.43
C ASP A 58 1.48 21.69 -0.20
N THR A 59 2.09 22.09 0.91
CA THR A 59 2.04 21.33 2.18
C THR A 59 0.61 21.17 2.68
N ALA A 60 -0.27 22.16 2.50
CA ALA A 60 -1.65 22.06 2.98
C ALA A 60 -2.41 20.96 2.23
N ALA A 61 -2.31 20.94 0.89
CA ALA A 61 -2.90 19.87 0.08
C ALA A 61 -2.25 18.51 0.36
N PHE A 62 -0.93 18.47 0.58
CA PHE A 62 -0.22 17.22 0.89
C PHE A 62 -0.63 16.62 2.24
N LEU A 63 -0.87 17.44 3.26
CA LEU A 63 -1.37 16.97 4.55
C LEU A 63 -2.83 16.48 4.49
N ALA A 64 -3.62 16.93 3.52
CA ALA A 64 -4.97 16.43 3.24
C ALA A 64 -4.99 15.19 2.31
N SER A 65 -3.86 14.82 1.71
CA SER A 65 -3.81 13.68 0.78
C SER A 65 -4.17 12.30 1.36
N PRO A 66 -4.08 12.03 2.68
CA PRO A 66 -4.64 10.80 3.27
C PRO A 66 -6.15 10.60 3.02
N ASP A 67 -6.94 11.67 2.86
CA ASP A 67 -8.36 11.54 2.52
C ASP A 67 -8.57 10.86 1.16
N LEU A 68 -7.60 10.97 0.25
CA LEU A 68 -7.63 10.26 -1.03
C LEU A 68 -7.41 8.75 -0.86
N MET A 69 -6.71 8.35 0.20
CA MET A 69 -6.51 6.94 0.56
C MET A 69 -7.80 6.34 1.13
N ASP A 70 -8.53 7.08 1.98
CA ASP A 70 -9.85 6.67 2.48
C ASP A 70 -10.82 6.38 1.31
N ASN A 71 -10.94 7.35 0.40
CA ASN A 71 -11.77 7.20 -0.81
C ASN A 71 -11.35 5.98 -1.65
N PHE A 72 -10.05 5.76 -1.81
CA PHE A 72 -9.55 4.62 -2.59
C PHE A 72 -9.92 3.27 -1.94
N ILE A 73 -9.84 3.18 -0.61
CA ILE A 73 -10.23 1.98 0.14
C ILE A 73 -11.73 1.71 0.00
N GLU A 74 -12.56 2.75 0.15
CA GLU A 74 -14.01 2.65 0.02
C GLU A 74 -14.44 2.22 -1.39
N GLU A 75 -13.84 2.81 -2.42
CA GLU A 75 -14.11 2.48 -3.83
C GLU A 75 -13.79 1.00 -4.14
N VAL A 76 -12.58 0.53 -3.78
CA VAL A 76 -12.19 -0.87 -4.03
C VAL A 76 -13.04 -1.84 -3.19
N GLY A 77 -13.37 -1.47 -1.96
CA GLY A 77 -14.31 -2.21 -1.12
C GLY A 77 -15.69 -2.36 -1.78
N ALA A 78 -16.22 -1.28 -2.35
CA ALA A 78 -17.50 -1.27 -3.04
C ALA A 78 -17.48 -2.15 -4.31
N ILE A 79 -16.40 -2.13 -5.08
CA ILE A 79 -16.23 -3.01 -6.26
C ILE A 79 -16.24 -4.48 -5.83
N ALA A 80 -15.47 -4.83 -4.80
CA ALA A 80 -15.44 -6.18 -4.25
C ALA A 80 -16.82 -6.64 -3.74
N ASP A 81 -17.58 -5.74 -3.12
CA ASP A 81 -18.93 -6.02 -2.64
C ASP A 81 -19.95 -6.16 -3.79
N ALA A 82 -19.77 -5.41 -4.89
CA ALA A 82 -20.59 -5.57 -6.08
C ALA A 82 -20.40 -6.97 -6.72
N VAL A 83 -19.16 -7.45 -6.82
CA VAL A 83 -18.85 -8.82 -7.27
C VAL A 83 -19.52 -9.85 -6.35
N ALA A 84 -19.38 -9.68 -5.02
CA ALA A 84 -20.02 -10.56 -4.05
C ALA A 84 -21.55 -10.59 -4.20
N ALA A 85 -22.17 -9.44 -4.44
CA ALA A 85 -23.61 -9.31 -4.65
C ALA A 85 -24.08 -9.99 -5.94
N ARG A 86 -23.37 -9.80 -7.07
CA ARG A 86 -23.67 -10.52 -8.33
C ARG A 86 -23.57 -12.04 -8.16
N ARG A 87 -22.61 -12.50 -7.36
CA ARG A 87 -22.43 -13.92 -7.00
C ARG A 87 -23.38 -14.43 -5.91
N ARG A 88 -24.17 -13.54 -5.30
CA ARG A 88 -25.06 -13.85 -4.17
C ARG A 88 -24.32 -14.55 -3.02
N SER A 89 -23.06 -14.18 -2.81
CA SER A 89 -22.19 -14.82 -1.82
C SER A 89 -22.15 -14.02 -0.51
N PRO A 90 -22.17 -14.70 0.65
CA PRO A 90 -21.89 -14.04 1.93
C PRO A 90 -20.40 -13.72 2.12
N LYS A 91 -19.51 -14.29 1.30
CA LYS A 91 -18.07 -14.00 1.35
C LYS A 91 -17.82 -12.52 1.08
N ARG A 92 -16.82 -11.96 1.76
CA ARG A 92 -16.32 -10.60 1.53
C ARG A 92 -14.82 -10.66 1.26
N ILE A 93 -14.38 -10.02 0.20
CA ILE A 93 -12.97 -9.91 -0.16
C ILE A 93 -12.35 -8.79 0.66
N MET A 94 -11.39 -9.14 1.51
CA MET A 94 -10.68 -8.15 2.33
C MET A 94 -9.65 -7.40 1.49
N LEU A 95 -9.11 -6.32 2.04
CA LEU A 95 -8.15 -5.48 1.31
C LEU A 95 -6.74 -5.69 1.87
N SER A 96 -5.79 -5.86 0.95
CA SER A 96 -4.35 -5.92 1.21
C SER A 96 -3.73 -4.62 0.71
N PHE A 97 -3.48 -3.65 1.59
CA PHE A 97 -2.82 -2.41 1.22
C PHE A 97 -1.29 -2.62 1.21
N ASP A 98 -0.81 -3.46 0.30
CA ASP A 98 0.55 -4.01 0.31
C ASP A 98 1.62 -3.12 -0.35
N GLU A 99 1.24 -1.98 -0.91
CA GLU A 99 2.18 -0.92 -1.27
C GLU A 99 1.63 0.46 -0.89
N TRP A 100 2.14 1.03 0.20
CA TRP A 100 1.87 2.44 0.53
C TRP A 100 3.07 3.14 1.15
N ASN A 101 3.29 4.39 0.74
CA ASN A 101 4.24 5.32 1.37
C ASN A 101 4.14 6.74 0.80
N VAL A 102 4.92 7.67 1.33
CA VAL A 102 5.32 8.88 0.61
C VAL A 102 6.41 8.52 -0.40
N TRP A 103 6.25 8.87 -1.69
CA TRP A 103 7.30 8.66 -2.69
C TRP A 103 7.16 9.63 -3.86
N TYR A 104 8.11 10.57 -3.97
CA TYR A 104 8.05 11.54 -5.05
C TYR A 104 9.40 12.08 -5.52
N ARG A 105 10.39 12.27 -4.63
CA ARG A 105 11.69 12.86 -4.98
C ARG A 105 12.50 11.97 -5.90
N THR A 106 12.52 10.67 -5.65
CA THR A 106 13.30 9.69 -6.43
C THR A 106 12.49 9.01 -7.55
N ARG A 107 11.26 9.49 -7.82
CA ARG A 107 10.30 8.79 -8.69
C ARG A 107 10.36 9.20 -10.15
N ARG A 108 10.58 10.49 -10.46
CA ARG A 108 10.40 11.03 -11.82
C ARG A 108 11.63 10.89 -12.70
N VAL A 109 12.82 11.10 -12.14
CA VAL A 109 14.07 11.07 -12.91
C VAL A 109 14.46 9.62 -13.18
N ARG A 110 14.65 9.27 -14.46
CA ARG A 110 15.01 7.90 -14.86
C ARG A 110 16.38 7.49 -14.31
N ALA A 111 17.35 8.39 -14.30
CA ALA A 111 18.71 8.13 -13.81
C ALA A 111 18.75 7.77 -12.31
N ASP A 112 17.74 8.17 -11.54
CA ASP A 112 17.59 7.80 -10.13
C ASP A 112 17.11 6.37 -9.97
N ARG A 113 16.50 5.78 -11.01
CA ARG A 113 15.86 4.45 -10.99
C ARG A 113 16.56 3.40 -11.84
N VAL A 114 17.35 3.82 -12.81
CA VAL A 114 18.02 2.95 -13.77
C VAL A 114 19.49 3.30 -13.80
N LYS A 115 20.35 2.35 -13.42
CA LYS A 115 21.81 2.47 -13.48
C LYS A 115 22.35 1.65 -14.64
N GLU A 116 23.19 2.26 -15.45
CA GLU A 116 23.87 1.59 -16.57
C GLU A 116 24.88 0.56 -16.05
N GLY A 117 25.15 -0.48 -16.85
CA GLY A 117 26.14 -1.51 -16.51
C GLY A 117 25.68 -2.55 -15.47
N TRP A 118 24.40 -2.55 -15.09
CA TRP A 118 23.79 -3.52 -14.16
C TRP A 118 24.59 -3.69 -12.85
N PRO A 119 24.88 -2.60 -12.12
CA PRO A 119 25.67 -2.67 -10.90
C PRO A 119 24.94 -3.47 -9.82
N ILE A 120 25.70 -4.06 -8.90
CA ILE A 120 25.16 -4.76 -7.73
C ILE A 120 24.76 -3.74 -6.68
N ALA A 121 23.52 -3.83 -6.18
CA ALA A 121 22.96 -2.99 -5.12
C ALA A 121 23.24 -1.47 -5.27
N PRO A 122 22.88 -0.85 -6.41
CA PRO A 122 23.00 0.59 -6.54
C PRO A 122 22.06 1.33 -5.58
N PRO A 123 22.37 2.57 -5.19
CA PRO A 123 21.46 3.40 -4.40
C PRO A 123 20.30 3.85 -5.29
N ILE A 124 19.16 3.19 -5.13
CA ILE A 124 17.93 3.43 -5.89
C ILE A 124 16.80 3.73 -4.91
N LEU A 125 15.98 4.73 -5.23
CA LEU A 125 14.80 5.09 -4.44
C LEU A 125 15.12 5.47 -2.98
N GLU A 126 16.35 5.86 -2.66
CA GLU A 126 16.76 6.31 -1.32
C GLU A 126 16.25 7.73 -1.04
N GLU A 127 14.97 7.83 -0.65
CA GLU A 127 14.31 9.09 -0.37
C GLU A 127 14.58 9.56 1.07
N ILE A 128 15.00 10.82 1.23
CA ILE A 128 15.19 11.44 2.54
C ILE A 128 13.91 12.16 2.96
N TYR A 129 13.31 11.74 4.07
CA TYR A 129 12.02 12.24 4.53
C TYR A 129 12.14 13.46 5.46
N SER A 130 11.21 14.39 5.27
CA SER A 130 11.04 15.61 6.06
C SER A 130 9.96 15.44 7.14
N MET A 131 9.68 16.51 7.90
CA MET A 131 8.59 16.50 8.88
C MET A 131 7.20 16.48 8.23
N GLU A 132 6.99 17.18 7.11
CA GLU A 132 5.70 17.14 6.40
C GLU A 132 5.39 15.74 5.86
N ASP A 133 6.42 15.00 5.42
CA ASP A 133 6.28 13.62 5.00
C ASP A 133 5.84 12.73 6.16
N ALA A 134 6.41 12.90 7.35
CA ALA A 134 6.01 12.15 8.55
C ALA A 134 4.58 12.46 9.00
N LEU A 135 4.12 13.71 8.84
CA LEU A 135 2.75 14.11 9.16
C LEU A 135 1.74 13.51 8.17
N SER A 136 2.00 13.62 6.86
CA SER A 136 1.15 13.02 5.83
C SER A 136 1.13 11.49 5.96
N PHE A 137 2.29 10.88 6.22
CA PHE A 137 2.41 9.45 6.53
C PHE A 137 1.59 9.05 7.76
N GLY A 138 1.63 9.84 8.84
CA GLY A 138 0.82 9.62 10.03
C GLY A 138 -0.68 9.68 9.74
N GLY A 139 -1.12 10.58 8.85
CA GLY A 139 -2.49 10.59 8.35
C GLY A 139 -2.85 9.31 7.58
N ALA A 140 -1.95 8.80 6.74
CA ALA A 140 -2.14 7.52 6.05
C ALA A 140 -2.22 6.34 7.03
N CYS A 141 -1.43 6.35 8.12
CA CYS A 141 -1.58 5.39 9.22
C CYS A 141 -2.98 5.43 9.85
N ILE A 142 -3.52 6.63 10.08
CA ILE A 142 -4.87 6.82 10.63
C ILE A 142 -5.93 6.31 9.65
N SER A 143 -5.79 6.59 8.35
CA SER A 143 -6.66 6.05 7.29
C SER A 143 -6.74 4.51 7.35
N LEU A 144 -5.59 3.83 7.42
CA LEU A 144 -5.54 2.37 7.56
C LEU A 144 -6.28 1.87 8.82
N LEU A 145 -6.12 2.56 9.95
CA LEU A 145 -6.83 2.22 11.18
C LEU A 145 -8.34 2.43 11.04
N ASN A 146 -8.77 3.57 10.50
CA ASN A 146 -10.19 3.89 10.30
C ASN A 146 -10.90 2.86 9.41
N HIS A 147 -10.17 2.25 8.47
CA HIS A 147 -10.67 1.20 7.59
C HIS A 147 -10.23 -0.22 8.00
N ALA A 148 -9.80 -0.44 9.25
CA ALA A 148 -9.36 -1.76 9.72
C ALA A 148 -10.46 -2.82 9.74
N ASP A 149 -11.74 -2.44 9.55
CA ASP A 149 -12.84 -3.37 9.32
C ASP A 149 -12.73 -4.07 7.97
N ARG A 150 -12.16 -3.42 6.94
CA ARG A 150 -12.01 -3.97 5.58
C ARG A 150 -10.56 -4.17 5.13
N VAL A 151 -9.64 -3.33 5.57
CA VAL A 151 -8.19 -3.50 5.37
C VAL A 151 -7.66 -4.44 6.45
N LYS A 152 -7.30 -5.66 6.06
CA LYS A 152 -6.84 -6.71 7.00
C LYS A 152 -5.35 -7.03 6.86
N SER A 153 -4.71 -6.47 5.83
CA SER A 153 -3.26 -6.54 5.62
C SER A 153 -2.79 -5.20 5.04
N ALA A 154 -1.62 -4.72 5.46
CA ALA A 154 -0.99 -3.54 4.88
C ALA A 154 0.54 -3.64 5.00
N CYS A 155 1.26 -3.21 3.96
CA CYS A 155 2.72 -3.25 3.92
C CYS A 155 3.28 -1.88 3.55
N LEU A 156 4.06 -1.30 4.47
CA LEU A 156 4.85 -0.11 4.20
C LEU A 156 5.87 -0.42 3.09
N ALA A 157 5.82 0.32 1.99
CA ALA A 157 6.75 0.19 0.88
C ALA A 157 7.86 1.25 0.97
N GLN A 158 9.09 0.96 1.41
CA GLN A 158 9.60 -0.33 1.86
C GLN A 158 10.28 -0.19 3.23
N LEU A 159 11.00 -1.22 3.68
CA LEU A 159 11.48 -1.32 5.06
C LEU A 159 12.87 -0.70 5.29
N VAL A 160 13.82 -0.86 4.36
CA VAL A 160 15.22 -0.44 4.52
C VAL A 160 15.75 0.19 3.22
N ASN A 161 16.39 1.37 3.33
CA ASN A 161 16.95 2.22 2.26
C ASN A 161 15.97 2.68 1.17
N VAL A 162 15.35 1.75 0.45
CA VAL A 162 14.40 2.00 -0.63
C VAL A 162 13.12 2.57 -0.04
N ILE A 163 12.89 3.88 -0.23
CA ILE A 163 11.73 4.62 0.29
C ILE A 163 11.37 4.16 1.71
N ALA A 164 12.32 4.20 2.63
CA ALA A 164 12.24 3.43 3.86
C ALA A 164 12.23 4.26 5.15
N PRO A 165 11.60 3.79 6.24
CA PRO A 165 11.74 4.40 7.55
C PRO A 165 13.12 4.15 8.19
N ILE A 166 13.85 3.13 7.72
CA ILE A 166 15.16 2.74 8.24
C ILE A 166 16.19 2.94 7.12
N MET A 167 17.28 3.63 7.43
CA MET A 167 18.40 3.82 6.52
C MET A 167 19.65 3.14 7.09
N THR A 168 20.51 2.66 6.20
CA THR A 168 21.80 2.05 6.51
C THR A 168 22.85 2.55 5.54
N GLU A 169 24.08 2.71 6.00
CA GLU A 169 25.23 2.97 5.14
C GLU A 169 26.14 1.72 5.08
N THR A 170 26.72 1.43 3.91
CA THR A 170 27.63 0.27 3.74
C THR A 170 28.87 0.43 4.62
N GLY A 171 29.05 -0.48 5.56
CA GLY A 171 30.14 -0.40 6.55
C GLY A 171 29.94 0.72 7.59
N GLY A 172 28.77 1.35 7.61
CA GLY A 172 28.44 2.50 8.42
C GLY A 172 27.25 2.26 9.36
N PRO A 173 26.69 3.35 9.92
CA PRO A 173 25.59 3.28 10.87
C PRO A 173 24.25 2.96 10.21
N ALA A 174 23.27 2.66 11.07
CA ALA A 174 21.86 2.65 10.72
C ALA A 174 21.11 3.74 11.49
N TRP A 175 20.17 4.42 10.84
CA TRP A 175 19.38 5.48 11.46
C TRP A 175 17.91 5.43 11.05
N ARG A 176 17.09 6.16 11.81
CA ARG A 176 15.64 6.26 11.62
C ARG A 176 15.34 7.53 10.83
N GLN A 177 14.49 7.42 9.82
CA GLN A 177 13.91 8.58 9.14
C GLN A 177 12.71 9.14 9.90
N THR A 178 12.24 10.32 9.53
CA THR A 178 11.09 10.98 10.18
C THR A 178 9.83 10.09 10.19
N ILE A 179 9.54 9.39 9.09
CA ILE A 179 8.38 8.47 8.96
C ILE A 179 8.48 7.21 9.85
N PHE A 180 9.66 6.88 10.40
CA PHE A 180 9.83 5.74 11.32
C PHE A 180 8.94 5.87 12.55
N HIS A 181 8.87 7.09 13.10
CA HIS A 181 8.23 7.36 14.38
C HIS A 181 6.71 7.15 14.36
N PRO A 182 5.93 7.72 13.41
CA PRO A 182 4.50 7.44 13.32
C PRO A 182 4.22 5.95 13.05
N PHE A 183 5.00 5.28 12.19
CA PHE A 183 4.84 3.85 11.94
C PHE A 183 5.06 3.01 13.21
N ALA A 184 6.14 3.30 13.95
CA ALA A 184 6.46 2.61 15.20
C ALA A 184 5.36 2.82 16.26
N GLN A 185 4.79 4.01 16.35
CA GLN A 185 3.67 4.29 17.26
C GLN A 185 2.40 3.52 16.85
N MET A 186 2.01 3.56 15.57
CA MET A 186 0.87 2.81 15.06
C MET A 186 1.04 1.30 15.34
N SER A 187 2.19 0.72 15.00
CA SER A 187 2.45 -0.71 15.18
C SER A 187 2.47 -1.15 16.65
N LYS A 188 3.01 -0.30 17.53
CA LYS A 188 3.11 -0.60 18.97
C LYS A 188 1.78 -0.41 19.70
N PHE A 189 1.05 0.66 19.41
CA PHE A 189 -0.12 1.07 20.20
C PHE A 189 -1.47 0.91 19.50
N GLY A 190 -1.51 0.82 18.17
CA GLY A 190 -2.72 0.65 17.36
C GLY A 190 -3.28 -0.78 17.40
N ARG A 191 -3.36 -1.40 18.58
CA ARG A 191 -3.88 -2.76 18.78
C ARG A 191 -5.15 -2.71 19.62
N GLY A 192 -6.15 -3.48 19.20
CA GLY A 192 -7.43 -3.56 19.89
C GLY A 192 -8.59 -3.30 18.94
N ARG A 193 -9.56 -2.50 19.38
CA ARG A 193 -10.74 -2.15 18.61
C ARG A 193 -10.67 -0.68 18.19
N VAL A 194 -10.73 -0.44 16.88
CA VAL A 194 -10.88 0.91 16.33
C VAL A 194 -12.28 1.42 16.67
N LEU A 195 -12.36 2.66 17.15
CA LEU A 195 -13.61 3.33 17.50
C LEU A 195 -14.09 4.18 16.32
N ARG A 196 -15.41 4.33 16.21
CA ARG A 196 -16.08 5.19 15.22
C ARG A 196 -16.63 6.42 15.90
#